data_AF-A0A3Q2IC51-F1
#
_entry.id   AF-A0A3Q2IC51-F1
#
_cell.length_a   1.000
_cell.length_b   1.000
_cell.length_c   1.000
_cell.angle_alpha   90.00
_cell.angle_beta   90.00
_cell.angle_gamma   90.00
#
_symmetry.space_group_name_H-M   'P 1'
#
loop_
_entity.id
_entity.type
_entity.pdbx_description
1 polymer ?
#
loop_
_entity_poly.entity_id
_entity_poly.type
_entity_poly.pdbx_seq_one_letter_code
_entity_poly.pdbx_strand_id
1 'polypeptide(L)'
;PHFLAFLPPPPRRYPVHPGHLPSPLGAAAATAAAAAAWLVAAPLQGQVRRGSRSGRRRCPAPGPGLPLAPLRSCRRGSRRAEERGWERLEARAEDAQPTESEKEIYNQVNVVLKDAEGILEDLQSYRGAGHEIREAIQHPADEKLQEKAWGAVVPLVGKLKKFYEFSQRLEAALRGLLGALTSTPYSPTQHLEREQALAKQFAEILHFTLRFDELKMTNPAIQNDFSYYRRTLSRMRINNVPAEGENEVNNELANRMSLFYAEATPMLKTLSDATTKFVSENKNLPIENTTDCLSTMASVCRVMLETPEYRSRFTNEETVSFCLRVMVGVIILYDHVHPVGAFAKTSKIDMKGCIKVLKDQPPNSVEGLLNALRYTTKHLNDETTSKQIKSMLQ
;
A
#
# COMPACT_ATOMS: atom_id res chain seq x y z
N PRO A 1 9.82 -49.35 68.30
CA PRO A 1 8.71 -48.46 68.74
C PRO A 1 9.13 -46.99 68.62
N HIS A 2 9.16 -46.44 67.40
CA HIS A 2 8.07 -45.68 66.80
C HIS A 2 7.51 -44.58 67.71
N PHE A 3 7.86 -43.33 67.41
CA PHE A 3 6.88 -42.29 67.09
C PHE A 3 7.53 -41.22 66.20
N LEU A 4 7.04 -41.18 64.96
CA LEU A 4 7.35 -40.23 63.90
C LEU A 4 6.42 -39.03 64.03
N ALA A 5 6.94 -37.81 63.85
CA ALA A 5 6.15 -36.62 63.59
C ALA A 5 6.64 -35.95 62.29
N PHE A 6 5.80 -36.10 61.27
CA PHE A 6 5.40 -35.15 60.23
C PHE A 6 6.41 -34.14 59.65
N LEU A 7 6.69 -34.31 58.34
CA LEU A 7 6.78 -33.22 57.36
C LEU A 7 6.12 -33.68 56.03
N PRO A 8 5.40 -32.80 55.30
CA PRO A 8 4.57 -33.14 54.16
C PRO A 8 5.38 -33.39 52.86
N PRO A 9 4.83 -34.14 51.88
CA PRO A 9 5.52 -34.46 50.64
C PRO A 9 5.52 -33.28 49.64
N PRO A 10 6.54 -33.17 48.77
CA PRO A 10 6.57 -32.15 47.72
C PRO A 10 5.55 -32.45 46.60
N PRO A 11 5.03 -31.40 45.92
CA PRO A 11 4.02 -31.55 44.90
C PRO A 11 4.57 -32.18 43.60
N ARG A 12 3.73 -33.02 42.99
CA ARG A 12 3.98 -33.74 41.73
C ARG A 12 4.24 -32.77 40.57
N ARG A 13 5.25 -33.11 39.75
CA ARG A 13 5.52 -32.49 38.44
C ARG A 13 4.39 -32.82 37.46
N TYR A 14 3.74 -31.80 36.91
CA TYR A 14 2.96 -31.90 35.67
C TYR A 14 3.85 -31.49 34.48
N PRO A 15 3.67 -32.10 33.29
CA PRO A 15 4.43 -31.78 32.10
C PRO A 15 4.02 -30.41 31.53
N VAL A 16 5.02 -29.65 31.11
CA VAL A 16 4.91 -28.34 30.48
C VAL A 16 4.28 -28.50 29.09
N HIS A 17 3.14 -27.84 28.84
CA HIS A 17 2.58 -27.66 27.50
C HIS A 17 3.53 -26.76 26.67
N PRO A 18 3.81 -27.09 25.39
CA PRO A 18 4.55 -26.20 24.51
C PRO A 18 3.72 -24.96 24.21
N GLY A 19 4.37 -23.79 24.38
CA GLY A 19 3.78 -22.48 24.26
C GLY A 19 3.20 -22.18 22.87
N HIS A 20 2.24 -21.26 22.91
CA HIS A 20 1.60 -20.61 21.77
C HIS A 20 2.56 -20.35 20.60
N LEU A 21 2.27 -21.01 19.48
CA LEU A 21 2.63 -20.52 18.16
C LEU A 21 1.97 -19.14 17.97
N PRO A 22 2.69 -18.10 17.52
CA PRO A 22 2.05 -16.85 17.13
C PRO A 22 1.15 -17.10 15.92
N SER A 23 -0.05 -16.55 15.95
CA SER A 23 -1.00 -16.58 14.82
C SER A 23 -0.33 -16.03 13.55
N PRO A 24 -0.60 -16.58 12.36
CA PRO A 24 0.03 -16.18 11.09
C PRO A 24 -0.16 -14.70 10.72
N LEU A 25 -1.12 -14.01 11.34
CA LEU A 25 -1.42 -12.59 11.15
C LEU A 25 -0.44 -11.64 11.87
N GLY A 26 0.16 -12.06 12.99
CA GLY A 26 1.16 -11.25 13.70
C GLY A 26 2.50 -11.17 12.95
N ALA A 27 2.77 -12.14 12.08
CA ALA A 27 3.95 -12.14 11.22
C ALA A 27 3.83 -11.13 10.06
N ALA A 28 2.61 -10.91 9.54
CA ALA A 28 2.35 -10.01 8.42
C ALA A 28 2.53 -8.52 8.76
N ALA A 29 2.20 -8.12 10.00
CA ALA A 29 2.43 -6.74 10.48
C ALA A 29 3.91 -6.43 10.72
N ALA A 30 4.69 -7.42 11.20
CA ALA A 30 6.13 -7.29 11.37
C ALA A 30 6.89 -7.23 10.04
N THR A 31 6.38 -7.86 8.98
CA THR A 31 7.06 -7.98 7.67
C THR A 31 6.78 -6.80 6.72
N ALA A 32 5.61 -6.16 6.84
CA ALA A 32 5.34 -4.85 6.21
C ALA A 32 6.21 -3.74 6.82
N ALA A 33 6.47 -3.82 8.14
CA ALA A 33 7.39 -2.92 8.82
C ALA A 33 8.82 -3.04 8.27
N ALA A 34 9.32 -4.25 8.04
CA ALA A 34 10.62 -4.47 7.40
C ALA A 34 10.66 -3.90 5.97
N ALA A 35 9.64 -4.16 5.14
CA ALA A 35 9.57 -3.63 3.78
C ALA A 35 9.58 -2.09 3.71
N ALA A 36 8.81 -1.45 4.59
CA ALA A 36 8.76 -0.01 4.74
C ALA A 36 10.07 0.55 5.35
N ALA A 37 10.71 -0.22 6.22
CA ALA A 37 12.03 0.09 6.76
C ALA A 37 13.09 0.16 5.65
N TRP A 38 13.03 -0.78 4.70
CA TRP A 38 13.91 -0.80 3.52
C TRP A 38 13.64 0.33 2.53
N LEU A 39 12.37 0.74 2.36
CA LEU A 39 11.99 1.92 1.59
C LEU A 39 12.66 3.21 2.09
N VAL A 40 13.07 3.21 3.35
CA VAL A 40 13.59 4.35 4.10
C VAL A 40 15.11 4.23 4.35
N ALA A 41 15.65 3.01 4.44
CA ALA A 41 17.05 2.72 4.77
C ALA A 41 17.96 2.50 3.54
N ALA A 42 17.42 2.31 2.33
CA ALA A 42 18.22 2.04 1.15
C ALA A 42 19.11 3.26 0.79
N PRO A 43 20.44 3.09 0.60
CA PRO A 43 21.28 4.18 0.14
C PRO A 43 20.85 4.61 -1.25
N LEU A 44 20.28 5.81 -1.37
CA LEU A 44 19.92 6.45 -2.64
C LEU A 44 21.16 6.90 -3.47
N GLN A 45 22.32 6.26 -3.30
CA GLN A 45 23.49 6.47 -4.13
C GLN A 45 23.38 5.67 -5.44
N GLY A 46 22.43 6.07 -6.28
CA GLY A 46 22.20 5.46 -7.59
C GLY A 46 21.80 6.43 -8.71
N GLN A 47 21.62 7.73 -8.44
CA GLN A 47 21.43 8.70 -9.50
C GLN A 47 22.78 9.14 -10.09
N VAL A 48 23.06 8.61 -11.28
CA VAL A 48 24.23 8.89 -12.11
C VAL A 48 24.41 10.40 -12.31
N ARG A 49 25.41 10.99 -11.65
CA ARG A 49 26.00 12.28 -12.07
C ARG A 49 26.61 12.11 -13.47
N ARG A 50 25.88 12.51 -14.52
CA ARG A 50 26.50 12.86 -15.81
C ARG A 50 27.25 14.18 -15.64
N GLY A 51 28.51 14.09 -15.20
CA GLY A 51 29.45 15.20 -15.16
C GLY A 51 30.63 14.92 -16.10
N SER A 52 30.77 15.75 -17.13
CA SER A 52 31.85 15.73 -18.12
C SER A 52 33.24 15.67 -17.46
N ARG A 53 34.03 14.64 -17.77
CA ARG A 53 35.43 14.53 -17.36
C ARG A 53 36.32 15.32 -18.33
N SER A 54 36.81 16.47 -17.92
CA SER A 54 38.08 17.03 -18.38
C SER A 54 38.96 17.31 -17.15
N GLY A 55 40.18 16.78 -17.16
CA GLY A 55 41.13 16.97 -16.05
C GLY A 55 42.06 15.78 -15.85
N ARG A 56 43.09 15.67 -16.71
CA ARG A 56 44.24 14.79 -16.47
C ARG A 56 45.04 15.32 -15.27
N ARG A 57 45.33 14.47 -14.28
CA ARG A 57 46.53 14.61 -13.43
C ARG A 57 47.34 13.31 -13.51
N ARG A 58 48.63 13.47 -13.81
CA ARG A 58 49.63 12.42 -14.00
C ARG A 58 50.01 11.80 -12.65
N CYS A 59 50.24 10.47 -12.64
CA CYS A 59 51.04 9.79 -11.61
C CYS A 59 52.43 9.46 -12.20
N PRO A 60 53.52 9.51 -11.42
CA PRO A 60 54.85 9.13 -11.89
C PRO A 60 55.04 7.60 -11.87
N ALA A 61 55.85 7.09 -12.80
CA ALA A 61 56.15 5.67 -12.98
C ALA A 61 57.15 5.12 -11.93
N PRO A 62 57.05 3.83 -11.53
CA PRO A 62 58.09 3.19 -10.72
C PRO A 62 59.13 2.44 -11.60
N GLY A 63 60.39 2.46 -11.17
CA GLY A 63 61.50 1.69 -11.75
C GLY A 63 61.48 0.20 -11.38
N PRO A 64 62.31 -0.64 -12.02
CA PRO A 64 62.16 -2.08 -11.99
C PRO A 64 63.00 -2.76 -10.88
N GLY A 65 62.41 -3.75 -10.20
CA GLY A 65 63.16 -4.77 -9.47
C GLY A 65 62.53 -5.18 -8.13
N LEU A 66 61.99 -6.42 -8.10
CA LEU A 66 61.65 -7.31 -6.97
C LEU A 66 60.17 -7.76 -6.90
N PRO A 67 59.90 -9.01 -6.43
CA PRO A 67 58.88 -9.87 -7.01
C PRO A 67 57.47 -9.63 -6.48
N LEU A 68 56.51 -9.95 -7.35
CA LEU A 68 55.06 -9.87 -7.15
C LEU A 68 54.61 -10.73 -5.95
N ALA A 69 54.17 -10.09 -4.87
CA ALA A 69 53.24 -10.67 -3.90
C ALA A 69 51.80 -10.33 -4.32
N PRO A 70 50.83 -11.25 -4.25
CA PRO A 70 49.46 -10.96 -4.68
C PRO A 70 48.78 -10.06 -3.65
N LEU A 71 48.46 -8.82 -4.05
CA LEU A 71 47.58 -7.90 -3.33
C LEU A 71 46.15 -8.49 -3.22
N ARG A 72 45.96 -9.41 -2.28
CA ARG A 72 44.65 -9.64 -1.65
C ARG A 72 44.56 -8.70 -0.45
N SER A 73 43.63 -7.73 -0.47
CA SER A 73 42.71 -7.47 0.68
C SER A 73 42.01 -6.11 0.73
N CYS A 74 42.17 -5.14 -0.19
CA CYS A 74 41.47 -3.85 -0.01
C CYS A 74 39.96 -3.82 -0.35
N ARG A 75 39.36 -4.89 -0.90
CA ARG A 75 37.91 -4.94 -1.19
C ARG A 75 37.05 -5.54 -0.07
N ARG A 76 37.63 -6.18 0.96
CA ARG A 76 36.86 -6.80 2.06
C ARG A 76 36.55 -5.84 3.22
N GLY A 77 37.33 -4.76 3.38
CA GLY A 77 37.14 -3.76 4.44
C GLY A 77 35.93 -2.85 4.21
N SER A 78 35.70 -2.42 2.96
CA SER A 78 34.56 -1.55 2.59
C SER A 78 33.22 -2.28 2.74
N ARG A 79 33.12 -3.52 2.25
CA ARG A 79 31.89 -4.33 2.33
C ARG A 79 31.46 -4.66 3.77
N ARG A 80 32.41 -4.98 4.66
CA ARG A 80 32.10 -5.26 6.08
C ARG A 80 31.82 -4.02 6.93
N ALA A 81 32.23 -2.83 6.48
CA ALA A 81 31.89 -1.56 7.12
C ALA A 81 30.52 -1.07 6.65
N GLU A 82 30.22 -1.25 5.36
CA GLU A 82 28.87 -1.11 4.79
C GLU A 82 27.89 -2.08 5.48
N GLU A 83 28.13 -3.39 5.48
CA GLU A 83 27.28 -4.42 6.12
C GLU A 83 26.91 -4.08 7.58
N ARG A 84 27.87 -3.56 8.38
CA ARG A 84 27.65 -3.17 9.79
C ARG A 84 27.00 -1.79 10.00
N GLY A 85 26.96 -0.96 8.95
CA GLY A 85 26.12 0.24 8.88
C GLY A 85 24.69 -0.10 8.47
N TRP A 86 24.52 -1.11 7.60
CA TRP A 86 23.25 -1.58 7.05
C TRP A 86 22.39 -2.36 8.06
N GLU A 87 22.97 -3.29 8.82
CA GLU A 87 22.26 -3.99 9.93
C GLU A 87 21.74 -3.01 10.99
N ARG A 88 22.42 -1.87 11.15
CA ARG A 88 22.04 -0.79 12.09
C ARG A 88 20.93 0.13 11.57
N LEU A 89 20.70 0.18 10.26
CA LEU A 89 19.64 0.97 9.62
C LEU A 89 18.36 0.13 9.45
N GLU A 90 18.50 -1.16 9.13
CA GLU A 90 17.40 -2.14 9.09
C GLU A 90 16.73 -2.28 10.47
N ALA A 91 17.53 -2.47 11.53
CA ALA A 91 17.04 -2.50 12.91
C ALA A 91 16.44 -1.16 13.39
N ARG A 92 16.79 -0.03 12.76
CA ARG A 92 16.25 1.30 13.12
C ARG A 92 14.89 1.58 12.53
N ALA A 93 14.52 0.90 11.44
CA ALA A 93 13.34 1.22 10.68
C ALA A 93 12.22 0.18 10.82
N GLU A 94 12.51 -1.05 11.27
CA GLU A 94 11.47 -1.94 11.85
C GLU A 94 10.79 -1.27 13.07
N ASP A 95 11.58 -0.56 13.88
CA ASP A 95 11.14 0.28 15.01
C ASP A 95 11.20 1.78 14.68
N ALA A 96 10.79 2.19 13.47
CA ALA A 96 10.75 3.62 13.10
C ALA A 96 9.81 4.40 14.05
N GLN A 97 10.38 4.98 15.10
CA GLN A 97 9.67 5.78 16.08
C GLN A 97 9.43 7.18 15.50
N PRO A 98 8.20 7.72 15.59
CA PRO A 98 7.93 9.06 15.11
C PRO A 98 8.75 10.07 15.90
N THR A 99 9.42 10.98 15.20
CA THR A 99 10.03 12.17 15.82
C THR A 99 8.96 13.07 16.44
N GLU A 100 9.35 13.99 17.33
CA GLU A 100 8.39 14.92 17.96
C GLU A 100 7.56 15.71 16.92
N SER A 101 8.16 16.07 15.79
CA SER A 101 7.48 16.75 14.68
C SER A 101 6.47 15.85 13.94
N GLU A 102 6.67 14.53 13.95
CA GLU A 102 5.79 13.58 13.25
C GLU A 102 4.62 13.12 14.11
N LYS A 103 4.74 13.17 15.45
CA LYS A 103 3.81 12.52 16.38
C LYS A 103 2.34 12.85 16.16
N GLU A 104 2.01 14.11 15.88
CA GLU A 104 0.62 14.52 15.69
C GLU A 104 0.00 13.83 14.48
N ILE A 105 0.64 13.97 13.31
CA ILE A 105 0.19 13.36 12.05
C ILE A 105 0.25 11.84 12.18
N TYR A 106 1.34 11.31 12.74
CA TYR A 106 1.54 9.88 12.93
C TYR A 106 0.40 9.26 13.72
N ASN A 107 0.01 9.87 14.85
CA ASN A 107 -1.08 9.35 15.69
C ASN A 107 -2.42 9.39 14.97
N GLN A 108 -2.72 10.46 14.24
CA GLN A 108 -3.96 10.57 13.45
C GLN A 108 -4.04 9.49 12.37
N VAL A 109 -2.95 9.29 11.63
CA VAL A 109 -2.87 8.28 10.56
C VAL A 109 -2.87 6.86 11.13
N ASN A 110 -2.23 6.63 12.28
CA ASN A 110 -2.17 5.32 12.91
C ASN A 110 -3.55 4.83 13.36
N VAL A 111 -4.44 5.73 13.79
CA VAL A 111 -5.84 5.38 14.09
C VAL A 111 -6.56 4.87 12.83
N VAL A 112 -6.33 5.49 11.69
CA VAL A 112 -6.93 5.05 10.41
C VAL A 112 -6.34 3.71 9.97
N LEU A 113 -5.02 3.53 10.08
CA LEU A 113 -4.35 2.28 9.69
C LEU A 113 -4.73 1.09 10.57
N LYS A 114 -4.94 1.30 11.88
CA LYS A 114 -5.45 0.24 12.78
C LYS A 114 -6.83 -0.27 12.38
N ASP A 115 -7.70 0.63 11.92
CA ASP A 115 -9.04 0.24 11.45
C ASP A 115 -9.00 -0.43 10.07
N ALA A 116 -7.93 -0.21 9.29
CA ALA A 116 -7.80 -0.69 7.92
C ALA A 116 -7.82 -2.23 7.82
N GLU A 117 -7.23 -2.93 8.79
CA GLU A 117 -7.24 -4.40 8.85
C GLU A 117 -8.67 -4.94 8.97
N GLY A 118 -9.47 -4.39 9.89
CA GLY A 118 -10.86 -4.77 10.06
C GLY A 118 -11.72 -4.48 8.82
N ILE A 119 -11.40 -3.42 8.07
CA ILE A 119 -12.05 -3.12 6.78
C ILE A 119 -11.72 -4.20 5.73
N LEU A 120 -10.47 -4.65 5.65
CA LEU A 120 -10.08 -5.74 4.74
C LEU A 120 -10.72 -7.07 5.14
N GLU A 121 -10.79 -7.39 6.43
CA GLU A 121 -11.46 -8.60 6.92
C GLU A 121 -12.96 -8.60 6.60
N ASP A 122 -13.61 -7.44 6.78
CA ASP A 122 -15.02 -7.26 6.43
C ASP A 122 -15.27 -7.44 4.93
N LEU A 123 -14.37 -6.97 4.08
CA LEU A 123 -14.46 -7.12 2.62
C LEU A 123 -14.16 -8.56 2.19
N GLN A 124 -13.15 -9.21 2.78
CA GLN A 124 -12.80 -10.60 2.50
C GLN A 124 -13.94 -11.56 2.87
N SER A 125 -14.68 -11.25 3.93
CA SER A 125 -15.85 -12.01 4.38
C SER A 125 -17.15 -11.65 3.65
N TYR A 126 -17.13 -10.71 2.70
CA TYR A 126 -18.30 -10.26 1.97
C TYR A 126 -18.79 -11.33 0.97
N ARG A 127 -19.78 -12.14 1.39
CA ARG A 127 -20.39 -13.21 0.58
C ARG A 127 -21.35 -12.69 -0.49
N GLY A 128 -22.00 -11.57 -0.21
CA GLY A 128 -23.10 -11.03 -1.01
C GLY A 128 -24.45 -11.72 -0.76
N ALA A 129 -25.55 -11.09 -1.20
CA ALA A 129 -26.93 -11.57 -1.07
C ALA A 129 -27.52 -12.05 -2.41
N GLY A 130 -26.66 -12.47 -3.35
CA GLY A 130 -27.07 -12.74 -4.72
C GLY A 130 -28.09 -13.88 -4.88
N HIS A 131 -28.10 -14.87 -3.98
CA HIS A 131 -29.08 -15.97 -4.02
C HIS A 131 -30.48 -15.46 -3.64
N GLU A 132 -30.58 -14.82 -2.47
CA GLU A 132 -31.82 -14.26 -1.94
C GLU A 132 -32.39 -13.20 -2.89
N ILE A 133 -31.54 -12.34 -3.45
CA ILE A 133 -31.94 -11.32 -4.43
C ILE A 133 -32.53 -11.96 -5.69
N ARG A 134 -31.94 -13.05 -6.21
CA ARG A 134 -32.47 -13.74 -7.39
C ARG A 134 -33.83 -14.38 -7.12
N GLU A 135 -33.99 -15.05 -5.97
CA GLU A 135 -35.29 -15.64 -5.57
C GLU A 135 -36.37 -14.56 -5.46
N ALA A 136 -36.06 -13.43 -4.81
CA ALA A 136 -36.98 -12.31 -4.67
C ALA A 136 -37.36 -11.66 -6.01
N ILE A 137 -36.43 -11.56 -6.97
CA ILE A 137 -36.72 -11.01 -8.30
C ILE A 137 -37.58 -11.99 -9.13
N GLN A 138 -37.37 -13.30 -9.01
CA GLN A 138 -38.14 -14.32 -9.73
C GLN A 138 -39.58 -14.44 -9.21
N HIS A 139 -39.79 -14.20 -7.92
CA HIS A 139 -41.10 -14.32 -7.26
C HIS A 139 -41.49 -12.99 -6.59
N PRO A 140 -41.80 -11.93 -7.37
CA PRO A 140 -42.03 -10.59 -6.83
C PRO A 140 -43.29 -10.45 -5.97
N ALA A 141 -44.24 -11.38 -6.08
CA ALA A 141 -45.46 -11.41 -5.27
C ALA A 141 -45.30 -12.14 -3.93
N ASP A 142 -44.19 -12.85 -3.71
CA ASP A 142 -43.93 -13.56 -2.45
C ASP A 142 -43.23 -12.64 -1.45
N GLU A 143 -44.01 -12.10 -0.49
CA GLU A 143 -43.51 -11.19 0.54
C GLU A 143 -42.41 -11.81 1.40
N LYS A 144 -42.45 -13.13 1.68
CA LYS A 144 -41.43 -13.79 2.51
C LYS A 144 -40.07 -13.78 1.82
N LEU A 145 -40.04 -13.94 0.51
CA LEU A 145 -38.80 -13.84 -0.28
C LEU A 145 -38.29 -12.41 -0.36
N GLN A 146 -39.18 -11.41 -0.45
CA GLN A 146 -38.77 -10.00 -0.40
C GLN A 146 -38.13 -9.64 0.95
N GLU A 147 -38.76 -10.04 2.06
CA GLU A 147 -38.24 -9.82 3.42
C GLU A 147 -36.91 -10.54 3.65
N LYS A 148 -36.77 -11.79 3.19
CA LYS A 148 -35.52 -12.55 3.28
C LYS A 148 -34.39 -11.86 2.53
N ALA A 149 -34.63 -11.41 1.30
CA ALA A 149 -33.64 -10.67 0.53
C ALA A 149 -33.30 -9.31 1.15
N TRP A 150 -34.29 -8.62 1.70
CA TRP A 150 -34.07 -7.36 2.42
C TRP A 150 -33.23 -7.56 3.69
N GLY A 151 -33.58 -8.54 4.51
CA GLY A 151 -32.85 -8.88 5.73
C GLY A 151 -31.39 -9.31 5.46
N ALA A 152 -31.12 -9.95 4.32
CA ALA A 152 -29.77 -10.30 3.90
C ALA A 152 -28.97 -9.09 3.37
N VAL A 153 -29.59 -8.22 2.56
CA VAL A 153 -28.88 -7.13 1.89
C VAL A 153 -28.59 -5.94 2.81
N VAL A 154 -29.46 -5.62 3.78
CA VAL A 154 -29.30 -4.49 4.69
C VAL A 154 -27.96 -4.51 5.46
N PRO A 155 -27.55 -5.59 6.15
CA PRO A 155 -26.28 -5.62 6.87
C PRO A 155 -25.08 -5.51 5.91
N LEU A 156 -25.18 -6.07 4.71
CA LEU A 156 -24.14 -5.95 3.68
C LEU A 156 -23.98 -4.50 3.21
N VAL A 157 -25.07 -3.78 3.00
CA VAL A 157 -25.04 -2.34 2.66
C VAL A 157 -24.49 -1.52 3.82
N GLY A 158 -24.73 -1.93 5.08
CA GLY A 158 -24.05 -1.36 6.25
C GLY A 158 -22.52 -1.46 6.14
N LYS A 159 -21.99 -2.62 5.72
CA LYS A 159 -20.55 -2.77 5.42
C LYS A 159 -20.10 -1.87 4.26
N LEU A 160 -20.89 -1.81 3.18
CA LEU A 160 -20.56 -0.94 2.03
C LEU A 160 -20.53 0.54 2.42
N LYS A 161 -21.41 0.99 3.32
CA LYS A 161 -21.40 2.34 3.89
C LYS A 161 -20.12 2.56 4.70
N LYS A 162 -19.79 1.62 5.59
CA LYS A 162 -18.54 1.66 6.39
C LYS A 162 -17.29 1.79 5.53
N PHE A 163 -17.19 1.02 4.43
CA PHE A 163 -16.04 1.11 3.52
C PHE A 163 -15.94 2.47 2.82
N TYR A 164 -17.07 3.02 2.36
CA TYR A 164 -17.11 4.34 1.74
C TYR A 164 -16.74 5.44 2.74
N GLU A 165 -17.26 5.39 3.96
CA GLU A 165 -16.89 6.37 5.01
C GLU A 165 -15.41 6.26 5.40
N PHE A 166 -14.87 5.04 5.40
CA PHE A 166 -13.45 4.81 5.61
C PHE A 166 -12.59 5.44 4.50
N SER A 167 -13.04 5.45 3.25
CA SER A 167 -12.30 6.11 2.15
C SER A 167 -12.11 7.61 2.40
N GLN A 168 -13.09 8.27 3.03
CA GLN A 168 -13.00 9.69 3.39
C GLN A 168 -11.96 9.94 4.50
N ARG A 169 -11.86 9.01 5.46
CA ARG A 169 -10.81 9.05 6.50
C ARG A 169 -9.43 8.84 5.89
N LEU A 170 -9.33 7.97 4.87
CA LEU A 170 -8.10 7.71 4.14
C LEU A 170 -7.64 8.93 3.33
N GLU A 171 -8.57 9.66 2.68
CA GLU A 171 -8.27 10.96 2.04
C GLU A 171 -7.66 11.95 3.04
N ALA A 172 -8.27 12.11 4.22
CA ALA A 172 -7.78 13.04 5.24
C ALA A 172 -6.38 12.66 5.74
N ALA A 173 -6.16 11.37 6.02
CA ALA A 173 -4.85 10.84 6.44
C ALA A 173 -3.77 11.10 5.37
N LEU A 174 -4.08 10.81 4.09
CA LEU A 174 -3.16 11.06 2.98
C LEU A 174 -2.77 12.53 2.87
N ARG A 175 -3.73 13.45 2.97
CA ARG A 175 -3.44 14.90 2.90
C ARG A 175 -2.52 15.36 4.03
N GLY A 176 -2.67 14.82 5.24
CA GLY A 176 -1.77 15.08 6.35
C GLY A 176 -0.33 14.61 6.06
N LEU A 177 -0.18 13.39 5.54
CA LEU A 177 1.14 12.85 5.16
C LEU A 177 1.78 13.65 4.04
N LEU A 178 1.03 14.01 2.99
CA LEU A 178 1.53 14.84 1.89
C LEU A 178 1.99 16.20 2.41
N GLY A 179 1.25 16.82 3.34
CA GLY A 179 1.63 18.09 3.96
C GLY A 179 3.00 18.03 4.65
N ALA A 180 3.29 16.96 5.39
CA ALA A 180 4.58 16.77 6.06
C ALA A 180 5.70 16.43 5.08
N LEU A 181 5.48 15.45 4.20
CA LEU A 181 6.48 14.85 3.30
C LEU A 181 6.80 15.70 2.07
N THR A 182 6.14 16.84 1.88
CA THR A 182 6.34 17.72 0.71
C THR A 182 6.58 19.19 1.09
N SER A 183 6.81 19.44 2.38
CA SER A 183 7.04 20.77 2.93
C SER A 183 8.38 21.38 2.48
N THR A 184 8.49 22.71 2.48
CA THR A 184 9.78 23.38 2.24
C THR A 184 10.54 23.52 3.57
N PRO A 185 11.90 23.52 3.56
CA PRO A 185 12.82 23.61 2.43
C PRO A 185 13.45 22.27 1.98
N TYR A 186 13.00 21.12 2.49
CA TYR A 186 13.71 19.87 2.27
C TYR A 186 13.40 19.26 0.89
N SER A 187 14.38 18.52 0.37
CA SER A 187 14.18 17.70 -0.84
C SER A 187 13.42 16.42 -0.50
N PRO A 188 12.76 15.78 -1.48
CA PRO A 188 12.02 14.53 -1.26
C PRO A 188 12.85 13.41 -0.63
N THR A 189 14.12 13.27 -1.04
CA THR A 189 15.06 12.33 -0.43
C THR A 189 15.27 12.61 1.05
N GLN A 190 15.45 13.88 1.41
CA GLN A 190 15.63 14.28 2.81
C GLN A 190 14.37 14.06 3.63
N HIS A 191 13.19 14.27 3.06
CA HIS A 191 11.93 13.97 3.72
C HIS A 191 11.81 12.47 4.04
N LEU A 192 12.06 11.61 3.06
CA LEU A 192 11.99 10.16 3.27
C LEU A 192 13.06 9.66 4.27
N GLU A 193 14.23 10.29 4.32
CA GLU A 193 15.28 9.97 5.31
C GLU A 193 14.95 10.47 6.71
N ARG A 194 14.26 11.60 6.85
CA ARG A 194 13.95 12.26 8.13
C ARG A 194 12.64 11.80 8.73
N GLU A 195 11.56 11.88 7.96
CA GLU A 195 10.21 11.53 8.38
C GLU A 195 9.88 10.07 8.02
N GLN A 196 10.73 9.18 8.54
CA GLN A 196 10.71 7.74 8.28
C GLN A 196 9.39 7.09 8.65
N ALA A 197 8.80 7.50 9.77
CA ALA A 197 7.56 6.95 10.29
C ALA A 197 6.38 7.35 9.40
N LEU A 198 6.35 8.61 8.92
CA LEU A 198 5.31 9.08 8.00
C LEU A 198 5.45 8.45 6.60
N ALA A 199 6.68 8.28 6.10
CA ALA A 199 6.93 7.59 4.84
C ALA A 199 6.43 6.14 4.86
N LYS A 200 6.66 5.43 5.98
CA LYS A 200 6.11 4.09 6.21
C LYS A 200 4.58 4.09 6.21
N GLN A 201 3.94 5.01 6.92
CA GLN A 201 2.49 5.11 6.95
C GLN A 201 1.90 5.42 5.56
N PHE A 202 2.59 6.22 4.74
CA PHE A 202 2.15 6.45 3.36
C PHE A 202 2.18 5.16 2.54
N ALA A 203 3.25 4.37 2.67
CA ALA A 203 3.34 3.06 2.03
C ALA A 203 2.25 2.10 2.54
N GLU A 204 1.94 2.09 3.83
CA GLU A 204 0.87 1.26 4.42
C GLU A 204 -0.54 1.67 3.92
N ILE A 205 -0.81 2.97 3.77
CA ILE A 205 -2.05 3.45 3.13
C ILE A 205 -2.18 2.88 1.73
N LEU A 206 -1.14 2.98 0.90
CA LEU A 206 -1.16 2.47 -0.48
C LEU A 206 -1.28 0.94 -0.52
N HIS A 207 -0.63 0.25 0.41
CA HIS A 207 -0.76 -1.20 0.53
C HIS A 207 -2.20 -1.62 0.81
N PHE A 208 -2.87 -0.98 1.78
CA PHE A 208 -4.29 -1.19 2.05
C PHE A 208 -5.14 -0.89 0.81
N THR A 209 -4.91 0.26 0.16
CA THR A 209 -5.68 0.72 -1.00
C THR A 209 -5.71 -0.32 -2.11
N LEU A 210 -4.54 -0.82 -2.52
CA LEU A 210 -4.46 -1.78 -3.62
C LEU A 210 -5.04 -3.15 -3.21
N ARG A 211 -4.87 -3.58 -1.94
CA ARG A 211 -5.49 -4.82 -1.45
C ARG A 211 -7.02 -4.74 -1.44
N PHE A 212 -7.57 -3.61 -0.98
CA PHE A 212 -9.01 -3.39 -0.98
C PHE A 212 -9.55 -3.46 -2.41
N ASP A 213 -8.89 -2.77 -3.34
CA ASP A 213 -9.34 -2.69 -4.73
C ASP A 213 -9.22 -4.05 -5.46
N GLU A 214 -8.18 -4.84 -5.20
CA GLU A 214 -8.04 -6.22 -5.68
C GLU A 214 -9.22 -7.11 -5.24
N LEU A 215 -9.59 -7.05 -3.96
CA LEU A 215 -10.73 -7.80 -3.42
C LEU A 215 -12.06 -7.31 -4.01
N LYS A 216 -12.21 -6.00 -4.17
CA LYS A 216 -13.41 -5.42 -4.78
C LYS A 216 -13.56 -5.86 -6.24
N MET A 217 -12.49 -5.85 -7.02
CA MET A 217 -12.51 -6.23 -8.44
C MET A 217 -12.95 -7.68 -8.66
N THR A 218 -12.63 -8.56 -7.73
CA THR A 218 -13.00 -9.99 -7.80
C THR A 218 -14.39 -10.30 -7.24
N ASN A 219 -15.09 -9.30 -6.69
CA ASN A 219 -16.39 -9.48 -6.04
C ASN A 219 -17.52 -8.68 -6.74
N PRO A 220 -18.17 -9.26 -7.77
CA PRO A 220 -19.26 -8.59 -8.48
C PRO A 220 -20.53 -8.42 -7.62
N ALA A 221 -20.66 -9.12 -6.48
CA ALA A 221 -21.83 -9.02 -5.62
C ALA A 221 -21.99 -7.62 -5.01
N ILE A 222 -20.89 -6.91 -4.74
CA ILE A 222 -20.88 -5.58 -4.13
C ILE A 222 -21.78 -4.59 -4.91
N GLN A 223 -21.62 -4.51 -6.23
CA GLN A 223 -22.41 -3.60 -7.06
C GLN A 223 -23.86 -4.08 -7.22
N ASN A 224 -24.06 -5.39 -7.31
CA ASN A 224 -25.39 -5.98 -7.47
C ASN A 224 -26.27 -5.77 -6.23
N ASP A 225 -25.71 -6.03 -5.05
CA ASP A 225 -26.37 -5.90 -3.76
C ASP A 225 -26.76 -4.45 -3.50
N PHE A 226 -25.82 -3.51 -3.74
CA PHE A 226 -26.10 -2.09 -3.57
C PHE A 226 -27.15 -1.58 -4.57
N SER A 227 -27.08 -2.02 -5.82
CA SER A 227 -28.09 -1.69 -6.84
C SER A 227 -29.47 -2.22 -6.48
N TYR A 228 -29.56 -3.45 -5.95
CA TYR A 228 -30.81 -4.02 -5.45
C TYR A 228 -31.36 -3.21 -4.28
N TYR A 229 -30.53 -2.92 -3.28
CA TYR A 229 -30.91 -2.12 -2.11
C TYR A 229 -31.52 -0.77 -2.52
N ARG A 230 -30.85 -0.03 -3.42
CA ARG A 230 -31.36 1.27 -3.91
C ARG A 230 -32.72 1.17 -4.60
N ARG A 231 -32.92 0.16 -5.45
CA ARG A 231 -34.21 -0.06 -6.13
C ARG A 231 -35.31 -0.41 -5.14
N THR A 232 -35.02 -1.26 -4.16
CA THR A 232 -35.99 -1.70 -3.15
C THR A 232 -36.36 -0.58 -2.19
N LEU A 233 -35.37 0.19 -1.71
CA LEU A 233 -35.60 1.37 -0.87
C LEU A 233 -36.48 2.43 -1.58
N SER A 234 -36.24 2.65 -2.88
CA SER A 234 -37.08 3.57 -3.67
C SER A 234 -38.54 3.11 -3.75
N ARG A 235 -38.81 1.80 -3.85
CA ARG A 235 -40.19 1.26 -3.87
C ARG A 235 -40.85 1.36 -2.50
N MET A 236 -40.12 1.04 -1.43
CA MET A 236 -40.63 1.11 -0.05
C MET A 236 -41.04 2.54 0.33
N ARG A 237 -40.26 3.54 -0.08
CA ARG A 237 -40.58 4.97 0.13
C ARG A 237 -41.83 5.43 -0.61
N ILE A 238 -42.09 4.92 -1.82
CA ILE A 238 -43.32 5.23 -2.58
C ILE A 238 -44.56 4.63 -1.90
N ASN A 239 -44.39 3.48 -1.25
CA ASN A 239 -45.47 2.76 -0.57
C ASN A 239 -45.67 3.20 0.88
N ASN A 240 -45.03 4.27 1.35
CA ASN A 240 -45.09 4.79 2.73
C ASN A 240 -44.82 3.74 3.83
N VAL A 241 -44.05 2.69 3.54
CA VAL A 241 -43.58 1.77 4.56
C VAL A 241 -42.47 2.49 5.34
N PRO A 242 -42.61 2.72 6.66
CA PRO A 242 -41.53 3.29 7.46
C PRO A 242 -40.35 2.33 7.37
N ALA A 243 -39.29 2.76 6.73
CA ALA A 243 -38.03 2.06 6.83
C ALA A 243 -37.46 2.46 8.20
N GLU A 244 -37.63 1.55 9.17
CA GLU A 244 -37.17 1.77 10.53
C GLU A 244 -35.70 1.35 10.62
N GLY A 245 -34.80 2.33 10.67
CA GLY A 245 -33.39 2.08 11.01
C GLY A 245 -32.53 3.33 10.99
N GLU A 246 -31.86 3.61 12.11
CA GLU A 246 -30.83 4.66 12.25
C GLU A 246 -29.66 4.54 11.24
N ASN A 247 -29.56 3.40 10.54
CA ASN A 247 -28.53 3.08 9.56
C ASN A 247 -28.92 3.32 8.09
N GLU A 248 -30.05 3.98 7.83
CA GLU A 248 -30.47 4.26 6.45
C GLU A 248 -29.45 5.09 5.65
N VAL A 249 -29.22 4.66 4.42
CA VAL A 249 -28.44 5.42 3.44
C VAL A 249 -29.37 6.46 2.82
N ASN A 250 -29.14 7.74 3.10
CA ASN A 250 -29.89 8.81 2.46
C ASN A 250 -29.62 8.84 0.93
N ASN A 251 -30.48 9.49 0.15
CA ASN A 251 -30.39 9.42 -1.32
C ASN A 251 -29.09 10.04 -1.88
N GLU A 252 -28.59 11.11 -1.24
CA GLU A 252 -27.34 11.77 -1.66
C GLU A 252 -26.11 10.90 -1.41
N LEU A 253 -26.01 10.32 -0.21
CA LEU A 253 -24.97 9.35 0.16
C LEU A 253 -25.04 8.13 -0.76
N ALA A 254 -26.25 7.64 -1.08
CA ALA A 254 -26.41 6.51 -1.99
C ALA A 254 -25.88 6.80 -3.40
N ASN A 255 -26.05 8.03 -3.91
CA ASN A 255 -25.48 8.45 -5.19
C ASN A 255 -23.95 8.47 -5.14
N ARG A 256 -23.35 9.05 -4.10
CA ARG A 256 -21.89 9.08 -3.93
C ARG A 256 -21.30 7.67 -3.80
N MET A 257 -21.92 6.81 -3.00
CA MET A 257 -21.53 5.40 -2.88
C MET A 257 -21.66 4.65 -4.21
N SER A 258 -22.68 4.96 -5.04
CA SER A 258 -22.85 4.31 -6.35
C SER A 258 -21.70 4.65 -7.29
N LEU A 259 -21.29 5.93 -7.33
CA LEU A 259 -20.13 6.36 -8.10
C LEU A 259 -18.85 5.73 -7.57
N PHE A 260 -18.68 5.68 -6.25
CA PHE A 260 -17.54 5.02 -5.62
C PHE A 260 -17.43 3.56 -6.06
N TYR A 261 -18.49 2.75 -5.95
CA TYR A 261 -18.42 1.32 -6.31
C TYR A 261 -18.45 1.03 -7.82
N ALA A 262 -18.82 2.01 -8.66
CA ALA A 262 -18.73 1.88 -10.11
C ALA A 262 -17.27 1.86 -10.60
N GLU A 263 -16.37 2.56 -9.89
CA GLU A 263 -14.94 2.60 -10.22
C GLU A 263 -14.29 1.23 -10.04
N ALA A 264 -13.39 0.84 -10.95
CA ALA A 264 -12.66 -0.44 -10.84
C ALA A 264 -11.82 -0.49 -9.55
N THR A 265 -11.15 0.63 -9.24
CA THR A 265 -10.26 0.80 -8.08
C THR A 265 -10.74 1.96 -7.20
N PRO A 266 -11.80 1.77 -6.40
CA PRO A 266 -12.48 2.85 -5.69
C PRO A 266 -11.60 3.58 -4.67
N MET A 267 -10.79 2.84 -3.90
CA MET A 267 -9.89 3.45 -2.92
C MET A 267 -8.77 4.21 -3.62
N LEU A 268 -8.19 3.64 -4.68
CA LEU A 268 -7.11 4.29 -5.42
C LEU A 268 -7.58 5.54 -6.14
N LYS A 269 -8.80 5.54 -6.71
CA LYS A 269 -9.41 6.73 -7.30
C LYS A 269 -9.59 7.83 -6.26
N THR A 270 -10.05 7.48 -5.06
CA THR A 270 -10.19 8.43 -3.94
C THR A 270 -8.84 9.05 -3.57
N LEU A 271 -7.77 8.25 -3.46
CA LEU A 271 -6.44 8.78 -3.16
C LEU A 271 -5.86 9.64 -4.30
N SER A 272 -6.13 9.26 -5.55
CA SER A 272 -5.74 10.03 -6.72
C SER A 272 -6.36 11.43 -6.70
N ASP A 273 -7.67 11.50 -6.49
CA ASP A 273 -8.40 12.77 -6.39
C ASP A 273 -7.93 13.60 -5.20
N ALA A 274 -7.70 12.97 -4.04
CA ALA A 274 -7.15 13.61 -2.86
C ALA A 274 -5.77 14.23 -3.11
N THR A 275 -4.90 13.54 -3.86
CA THR A 275 -3.55 14.03 -4.19
C THR A 275 -3.62 15.19 -5.19
N THR A 276 -4.47 15.09 -6.21
CA THR A 276 -4.70 16.20 -7.16
C THR A 276 -5.26 17.43 -6.46
N LYS A 277 -6.20 17.24 -5.53
CA LYS A 277 -6.79 18.30 -4.71
C LYS A 277 -5.75 18.95 -3.79
N PHE A 278 -4.90 18.15 -3.13
CA PHE A 278 -3.80 18.66 -2.31
C PHE A 278 -2.89 19.62 -3.09
N VAL A 279 -2.45 19.23 -4.29
CA VAL A 279 -1.61 20.10 -5.13
C VAL A 279 -2.35 21.35 -5.60
N SER A 280 -3.64 21.24 -5.87
CA SER A 280 -4.48 22.37 -6.31
C SER A 280 -4.73 23.41 -5.20
N GLU A 281 -4.86 22.96 -3.96
CA GLU A 281 -5.08 23.80 -2.78
C GLU A 281 -3.79 24.46 -2.27
N ASN A 282 -2.63 23.79 -2.44
CA ASN A 282 -1.33 24.28 -1.97
C ASN A 282 -0.52 24.93 -3.09
N LYS A 283 -1.05 25.99 -3.71
CA LYS A 283 -0.39 26.69 -4.85
C LYS A 283 0.97 27.30 -4.52
N ASN A 284 1.25 27.50 -3.23
CA ASN A 284 2.53 27.98 -2.71
C ASN A 284 3.61 26.88 -2.63
N LEU A 285 3.23 25.59 -2.68
CA LEU A 285 4.16 24.48 -2.75
C LEU A 285 4.45 24.14 -4.22
N PRO A 286 5.73 24.04 -4.63
CA PRO A 286 6.07 23.53 -5.95
C PRO A 286 5.50 22.12 -6.16
N ILE A 287 4.82 21.90 -7.29
CA ILE A 287 4.29 20.58 -7.68
C ILE A 287 5.38 19.49 -7.73
N GLU A 288 6.62 19.91 -7.99
CA GLU A 288 7.80 19.05 -7.99
C GLU A 288 8.03 18.40 -6.62
N ASN A 289 7.70 19.05 -5.50
CA ASN A 289 7.87 18.43 -4.17
C ASN A 289 7.01 17.17 -4.03
N THR A 290 5.76 17.23 -4.47
CA THR A 290 4.84 16.09 -4.44
C THR A 290 5.21 15.05 -5.49
N THR A 291 5.42 15.46 -6.74
CA THR A 291 5.70 14.50 -7.82
C THR A 291 7.07 13.83 -7.67
N ASP A 292 8.07 14.53 -7.14
CA ASP A 292 9.38 13.95 -6.88
C ASP A 292 9.36 13.01 -5.67
N CYS A 293 8.55 13.30 -4.64
CA CYS A 293 8.33 12.37 -3.52
C CYS A 293 7.76 11.04 -4.03
N LEU A 294 6.69 11.09 -4.83
CA LEU A 294 6.07 9.89 -5.42
C LEU A 294 7.04 9.12 -6.33
N SER A 295 7.78 9.81 -7.21
CA SER A 295 8.74 9.15 -8.10
C SER A 295 9.96 8.58 -7.38
N THR A 296 10.37 9.18 -6.25
CA THR A 296 11.44 8.66 -5.39
C THR A 296 10.98 7.35 -4.74
N MET A 297 9.79 7.32 -4.13
CA MET A 297 9.22 6.09 -3.57
C MET A 297 9.09 4.98 -4.64
N ALA A 298 8.63 5.33 -5.85
CA ALA A 298 8.52 4.39 -6.96
C ALA A 298 9.89 3.79 -7.32
N SER A 299 10.91 4.64 -7.40
CA SER A 299 12.28 4.24 -7.73
C SER A 299 12.87 3.34 -6.66
N VAL A 300 12.64 3.63 -5.37
CA VAL A 300 13.11 2.79 -4.26
C VAL A 300 12.47 1.41 -4.32
N CYS A 301 11.14 1.31 -4.44
CA CYS A 301 10.46 0.01 -4.60
C CYS A 301 11.01 -0.77 -5.80
N ARG A 302 11.18 -0.12 -6.96
CA ARG A 302 11.70 -0.75 -8.17
C ARG A 302 13.11 -1.30 -7.96
N VAL A 303 14.02 -0.48 -7.41
CA VAL A 303 15.42 -0.88 -7.16
C VAL A 303 15.49 -2.05 -6.17
N MET A 304 14.67 -2.02 -5.12
CA MET A 304 14.56 -3.11 -4.15
C MET A 304 14.14 -4.43 -4.79
N LEU A 305 13.19 -4.37 -5.73
CA LEU A 305 12.62 -5.55 -6.38
C LEU A 305 13.45 -6.09 -7.55
N GLU A 306 14.16 -5.22 -8.27
CA GLU A 306 14.98 -5.56 -9.44
C GLU A 306 16.38 -6.05 -9.05
N THR A 307 16.96 -5.52 -7.96
CA THR A 307 18.33 -5.84 -7.54
C THR A 307 18.35 -7.17 -6.78
N PRO A 308 18.99 -8.25 -7.30
CA PRO A 308 18.97 -9.57 -6.67
C PRO A 308 19.54 -9.57 -5.25
N GLU A 309 20.55 -8.74 -4.98
CA GLU A 309 21.16 -8.62 -3.66
C GLU A 309 20.18 -8.08 -2.61
N TYR A 310 19.32 -7.13 -2.98
CA TYR A 310 18.27 -6.62 -2.09
C TYR A 310 17.11 -7.60 -2.01
N ARG A 311 16.71 -8.17 -3.15
CA ARG A 311 15.64 -9.17 -3.20
C ARG A 311 15.94 -10.40 -2.34
N SER A 312 17.18 -10.86 -2.32
CA SER A 312 17.62 -12.02 -1.52
C SER A 312 17.57 -11.77 -0.01
N ARG A 313 17.50 -10.52 0.43
CA ARG A 313 17.35 -10.16 1.85
C ARG A 313 15.90 -10.23 2.31
N PHE A 314 14.94 -10.19 1.39
CA PHE A 314 13.55 -10.44 1.73
C PHE A 314 13.37 -11.92 2.03
N THR A 315 13.10 -12.23 3.29
CA THR A 315 12.77 -13.58 3.75
C THR A 315 11.31 -13.94 3.46
N ASN A 316 10.46 -12.96 3.12
CA ASN A 316 9.02 -13.11 3.00
C ASN A 316 8.47 -12.60 1.64
N GLU A 317 7.61 -13.40 1.01
CA GLU A 317 6.88 -13.01 -0.21
C GLU A 317 5.92 -11.83 0.02
N GLU A 318 5.43 -11.64 1.24
CA GLU A 318 4.56 -10.52 1.60
C GLU A 318 5.26 -9.17 1.43
N THR A 319 6.56 -9.09 1.75
CA THR A 319 7.37 -7.88 1.57
C THR A 319 7.50 -7.52 0.09
N VAL A 320 7.69 -8.51 -0.78
CA VAL A 320 7.70 -8.30 -2.24
C VAL A 320 6.34 -7.78 -2.70
N SER A 321 5.26 -8.42 -2.24
CA SER A 321 3.87 -8.02 -2.47
C SER A 321 3.55 -6.60 -1.99
N PHE A 322 4.12 -6.19 -0.86
CA PHE A 322 3.99 -4.85 -0.31
C PHE A 322 4.67 -3.83 -1.24
N CYS A 323 5.94 -4.03 -1.58
CA CYS A 323 6.68 -3.12 -2.45
C CYS A 323 6.05 -2.99 -3.85
N LEU A 324 5.51 -4.08 -4.41
CA LEU A 324 4.80 -4.06 -5.69
C LEU A 324 3.56 -3.17 -5.64
N ARG A 325 2.75 -3.31 -4.58
CA ARG A 325 1.54 -2.49 -4.37
C ARG A 325 1.88 -1.02 -4.16
N VAL A 326 2.86 -0.73 -3.31
CA VAL A 326 3.33 0.64 -3.07
C VAL A 326 3.82 1.27 -4.36
N MET A 327 4.66 0.56 -5.14
CA MET A 327 5.18 1.01 -6.42
C MET A 327 4.05 1.38 -7.39
N VAL A 328 3.06 0.50 -7.57
CA VAL A 328 1.93 0.75 -8.48
C VAL A 328 1.04 1.89 -7.98
N GLY A 329 0.80 1.96 -6.67
CA GLY A 329 0.06 3.04 -6.04
C GLY A 329 0.69 4.41 -6.33
N VAL A 330 1.98 4.61 -6.01
CA VAL A 330 2.65 5.89 -6.26
C VAL A 330 2.79 6.22 -7.74
N ILE A 331 2.91 5.21 -8.63
CA ILE A 331 2.92 5.42 -10.08
C ILE A 331 1.60 6.04 -10.55
N ILE A 332 0.48 5.49 -10.09
CA ILE A 332 -0.85 5.96 -10.49
C ILE A 332 -1.10 7.36 -9.91
N LEU A 333 -0.76 7.60 -8.64
CA LEU A 333 -0.84 8.95 -8.06
C LEU A 333 0.00 9.96 -8.85
N TYR A 334 1.24 9.61 -9.21
CA TYR A 334 2.11 10.46 -10.02
C TYR A 334 1.50 10.76 -11.39
N ASP A 335 0.91 9.75 -12.05
CA ASP A 335 0.31 9.92 -13.37
C ASP A 335 -0.85 10.91 -13.38
N HIS A 336 -1.64 10.97 -12.30
CA HIS A 336 -2.76 11.91 -12.20
C HIS A 336 -2.35 13.33 -11.82
N VAL A 337 -1.26 13.47 -11.06
CA VAL A 337 -0.79 14.76 -10.53
C VAL A 337 0.20 15.44 -11.47
N HIS A 338 1.13 14.69 -12.06
CA HIS A 338 2.19 15.26 -12.89
C HIS A 338 1.62 15.75 -14.24
N PRO A 339 1.96 16.97 -14.71
CA PRO A 339 1.30 17.58 -15.88
C PRO A 339 1.40 16.77 -17.17
N VAL A 340 2.50 16.04 -17.37
CA VAL A 340 2.72 15.18 -18.55
C VAL A 340 2.53 13.68 -18.25
N GLY A 341 2.11 13.35 -17.03
CA GLY A 341 1.91 11.96 -16.60
C GLY A 341 3.18 11.15 -16.34
N ALA A 342 2.98 9.88 -16.01
CA ALA A 342 4.03 8.89 -15.71
C ALA A 342 4.64 8.24 -16.96
N PHE A 343 4.01 8.42 -18.13
CA PHE A 343 4.36 7.71 -19.37
C PHE A 343 5.18 8.54 -20.36
N ALA A 344 5.28 9.86 -20.15
CA ALA A 344 6.09 10.74 -20.98
C ALA A 344 7.59 10.45 -20.82
N LYS A 345 8.37 10.72 -21.86
CA LYS A 345 9.85 10.53 -21.84
C LYS A 345 10.56 11.40 -20.80
N THR A 346 9.94 12.52 -20.41
CA THR A 346 10.43 13.45 -19.40
C THR A 346 10.02 13.07 -17.99
N SER A 347 9.21 12.01 -17.81
CA SER A 347 8.84 11.50 -16.49
C SER A 347 10.08 10.99 -15.74
N LYS A 348 10.07 11.17 -14.42
CA LYS A 348 11.10 10.61 -13.52
C LYS A 348 10.88 9.13 -13.22
N ILE A 349 9.74 8.57 -13.61
CA ILE A 349 9.40 7.16 -13.38
C ILE A 349 9.90 6.29 -14.54
N ASP A 350 10.75 5.31 -14.24
CA ASP A 350 11.14 4.26 -15.19
C ASP A 350 9.99 3.25 -15.37
N MET A 351 9.00 3.63 -16.18
CA MET A 351 7.80 2.81 -16.40
C MET A 351 8.12 1.43 -16.99
N LYS A 352 9.13 1.34 -17.87
CA LYS A 352 9.53 0.05 -18.46
C LYS A 352 10.09 -0.88 -17.40
N GLY A 353 10.98 -0.37 -16.53
CA GLY A 353 11.52 -1.13 -15.41
C GLY A 353 10.44 -1.56 -14.43
N CYS A 354 9.50 -0.67 -14.07
CA CYS A 354 8.40 -1.00 -13.18
C CYS A 354 7.48 -2.11 -13.73
N ILE A 355 7.10 -2.04 -15.00
CA ILE A 355 6.26 -3.09 -15.63
C ILE A 355 7.03 -4.41 -15.75
N LYS A 356 8.32 -4.35 -16.06
CA LYS A 356 9.17 -5.55 -16.11
C LYS A 356 9.19 -6.25 -14.74
N VAL A 357 9.42 -5.51 -13.66
CA VAL A 357 9.42 -6.04 -12.28
C VAL A 357 8.08 -6.71 -11.93
N LEU A 358 6.96 -6.19 -12.43
CA LEU A 358 5.64 -6.82 -12.28
C LEU A 358 5.55 -8.12 -13.10
N LYS A 359 5.97 -8.10 -14.38
CA LYS A 359 5.94 -9.28 -15.26
C LYS A 359 6.87 -10.42 -14.83
N ASP A 360 7.90 -10.11 -14.05
CA ASP A 360 8.82 -11.11 -13.48
C ASP A 360 8.20 -11.86 -12.28
N GLN A 361 7.00 -11.48 -11.81
CA GLN A 361 6.27 -12.16 -10.74
C GLN A 361 5.29 -13.21 -11.29
N PRO A 362 4.82 -14.15 -10.45
CA PRO A 362 3.75 -15.07 -10.84
C PRO A 362 2.52 -14.32 -11.37
N PRO A 363 1.98 -14.64 -12.55
CA PRO A 363 0.90 -13.86 -13.17
C PRO A 363 -0.32 -13.66 -12.25
N ASN A 364 -0.71 -14.70 -11.52
CA ASN A 364 -1.87 -14.67 -10.64
C ASN A 364 -1.73 -13.70 -9.44
N SER A 365 -0.51 -13.35 -9.03
CA SER A 365 -0.29 -12.46 -7.88
C SER A 365 -0.24 -10.98 -8.25
N VAL A 366 -0.07 -10.64 -9.53
CA VAL A 366 0.11 -9.26 -10.02
C VAL A 366 -0.95 -8.81 -11.03
N GLU A 367 -1.83 -9.69 -11.48
CA GLU A 367 -2.85 -9.35 -12.49
C GLU A 367 -3.75 -8.19 -12.03
N GLY A 368 -4.11 -8.13 -10.75
CA GLY A 368 -4.84 -6.99 -10.18
C GLY A 368 -4.07 -5.67 -10.32
N LEU A 369 -2.76 -5.69 -10.09
CA LEU A 369 -1.89 -4.52 -10.21
C LEU A 369 -1.68 -4.09 -11.67
N LEU A 370 -1.55 -5.04 -12.59
CA LEU A 370 -1.51 -4.77 -14.03
C LEU A 370 -2.83 -4.15 -14.50
N ASN A 371 -3.97 -4.63 -14.00
CA ASN A 371 -5.27 -4.05 -14.31
C ASN A 371 -5.43 -2.63 -13.74
N ALA A 372 -4.93 -2.36 -12.54
CA ALA A 372 -4.88 -0.99 -12.01
C ALA A 372 -4.08 -0.06 -12.95
N LEU A 373 -2.93 -0.51 -13.48
CA LEU A 373 -2.17 0.25 -14.47
C LEU A 373 -2.89 0.39 -15.82
N ARG A 374 -3.73 -0.57 -16.23
CA ARG A 374 -4.47 -0.51 -17.50
C ARG A 374 -5.65 0.44 -17.45
N TYR A 375 -6.38 0.45 -16.33
CA TYR A 375 -7.70 1.06 -16.25
C TYR A 375 -7.75 2.33 -15.39
N THR A 376 -6.83 2.50 -14.43
CA THR A 376 -6.85 3.64 -13.49
C THR A 376 -5.88 4.75 -13.89
N THR A 377 -4.92 4.49 -14.77
CA THR A 377 -3.99 5.53 -15.27
C THR A 377 -4.68 6.51 -16.21
N LYS A 378 -4.25 7.77 -16.16
CA LYS A 378 -4.77 8.86 -16.98
C LYS A 378 -4.11 8.93 -18.36
N HIS A 379 -2.79 8.77 -18.44
CA HIS A 379 -2.03 9.07 -19.66
C HIS A 379 -1.55 7.82 -20.44
N LEU A 380 -1.94 6.61 -20.03
CA LEU A 380 -1.54 5.37 -20.73
C LEU A 380 -1.98 5.37 -22.20
N ASN A 381 -3.17 5.89 -22.48
CA ASN A 381 -3.77 5.84 -23.82
C ASN A 381 -3.33 7.00 -24.73
N ASP A 382 -2.62 8.00 -24.21
CA ASP A 382 -2.14 9.15 -24.97
C ASP A 382 -1.29 8.76 -26.18
N GLU A 383 -1.34 9.55 -27.25
CA GLU A 383 -0.54 9.33 -28.46
C GLU A 383 0.97 9.44 -28.20
N THR A 384 1.34 10.24 -27.20
CA THR A 384 2.73 10.45 -26.78
C THR A 384 3.33 9.26 -26.03
N THR A 385 2.47 8.36 -25.50
CA THR A 385 2.88 7.19 -24.73
C THR A 385 3.53 6.14 -25.63
N SER A 386 4.69 5.63 -25.20
CA SER A 386 5.48 4.68 -25.99
C SER A 386 4.70 3.41 -26.35
N LYS A 387 4.67 3.06 -27.65
CA LYS A 387 4.06 1.81 -28.16
C LYS A 387 4.59 0.56 -27.44
N GLN A 388 5.86 0.56 -27.04
CA GLN A 388 6.45 -0.54 -26.29
C GLN A 388 5.79 -0.71 -24.91
N ILE A 389 5.53 0.38 -24.19
CA ILE A 389 4.86 0.33 -22.89
C ILE A 389 3.42 -0.15 -23.05
N LYS A 390 2.70 0.34 -24.07
CA LYS A 390 1.35 -0.13 -24.39
C LYS A 390 1.34 -1.63 -24.67
N SER A 391 2.27 -2.13 -25.48
CA SER A 391 2.42 -3.57 -25.76
C SER A 391 2.83 -4.40 -24.54
N MET A 392 3.52 -3.81 -23.55
CA MET A 392 3.81 -4.50 -22.30
C MET A 392 2.59 -4.58 -21.39
N LEU A 393 1.61 -3.70 -21.51
CA LEU A 393 0.38 -3.76 -20.72
C LEU A 393 -0.79 -4.40 -21.47
N GLN A 394 -0.65 -4.70 -22.75
CA GLN A 394 -1.47 -5.71 -23.43
C GLN A 394 -1.03 -7.10 -22.96
#